data_AF-A0A800EQE0-F1
#
_entry.id   AF-A0A800EQE0-F1
#
_cell.length_a   1.000
_cell.length_b   1.000
_cell.length_c   1.000
_cell.angle_alpha   90.00
_cell.angle_beta   90.00
_cell.angle_gamma   90.00
#
_symmetry.space_group_name_H-M   'P 1'
#
loop_
_entity.id
_entity.type
_entity.pdbx_description
1 polymer ?
#
loop_
_entity_poly.entity_id
_entity_poly.type
_entity_poly.pdbx_seq_one_letter_code
_entity_poly.pdbx_strand_id
1 'polypeptide(L)' 'ATVGFGGQYGSQWWLVPEDRNDVPKDAYSASGNRGQYTIVVPSHNLVIVRRGLDYGRQGFDRWGLTREVLKATRPVSDD' A
#
# COMPACT_ATOMS: atom_id res chain seq x y z
N ALA A 1 -8.82 5.35 -13.60
CA ALA A 1 -8.88 3.88 -13.57
C ALA A 1 -9.97 3.44 -14.54
N THR A 2 -9.71 2.44 -15.37
CA THR A 2 -10.72 1.95 -16.32
C THR A 2 -11.77 1.16 -15.52
N VAL A 3 -13.01 1.65 -15.51
CA VAL A 3 -14.13 0.93 -14.88
C VAL A 3 -14.32 -0.38 -15.65
N GLY A 4 -14.15 -1.54 -15.00
CA GLY A 4 -14.39 -2.87 -15.58
C GLY A 4 -13.22 -3.86 -15.59
N PHE A 5 -11.98 -3.45 -15.33
CA PHE A 5 -10.80 -4.36 -15.33
C PHE A 5 -10.12 -4.55 -13.96
N GLY A 6 -10.81 -4.21 -12.87
CA GLY A 6 -10.22 -4.18 -11.55
C GLY A 6 -9.29 -2.98 -11.45
N GLY A 7 -9.67 -1.96 -10.67
CA GLY A 7 -8.88 -0.73 -10.54
C GLY A 7 -7.55 -0.99 -9.83
N GLN A 8 -6.54 -1.52 -10.53
CA GLN A 8 -5.26 -1.92 -9.94
C GLN A 8 -4.17 -0.83 -10.06
N TYR A 9 -4.35 0.13 -10.96
CA TYR A 9 -3.40 1.21 -11.21
C TYR A 9 -4.07 2.46 -11.77
N GLY A 10 -3.57 3.64 -11.40
CA GLY A 10 -4.02 4.92 -11.94
C GLY A 10 -3.05 6.05 -11.61
N SER A 11 -2.80 6.94 -12.57
CA SER A 11 -2.00 8.16 -12.38
C SER A 11 -0.64 7.92 -11.69
N GLN A 12 0.09 6.88 -12.10
CA GLN A 12 1.38 6.45 -11.52
C GLN A 12 1.32 5.74 -10.15
N TRP A 13 0.14 5.44 -9.64
CA TRP A 13 -0.07 4.76 -8.36
C TRP A 13 -0.69 3.37 -8.53
N TRP A 14 -0.14 2.40 -7.80
CA TRP A 14 -0.74 1.08 -7.61
C TRP A 14 -1.82 1.16 -6.54
N LEU A 15 -2.96 0.52 -6.78
CA LEU A 15 -4.12 0.51 -5.89
C LEU A 15 -4.23 -0.85 -5.18
N VAL A 16 -4.95 -0.89 -4.06
CA VAL A 16 -5.21 -2.15 -3.35
C VAL A 16 -6.08 -3.07 -4.23
N PRO A 17 -5.66 -4.33 -4.47
CA PRO A 17 -6.46 -5.30 -5.22
C PRO A 17 -7.87 -5.46 -4.66
N GLU A 18 -8.86 -5.66 -5.54
CA GLU A 18 -10.27 -5.73 -5.15
C GLU A 18 -10.58 -6.95 -4.27
N ASP A 19 -9.87 -8.05 -4.43
CA ASP A 19 -10.00 -9.28 -3.64
C ASP A 19 -9.37 -9.20 -2.23
N ARG A 20 -8.62 -8.13 -1.94
CA ARG A 20 -7.88 -7.97 -0.69
C ARG A 20 -8.66 -7.16 0.36
N ASN A 21 -9.10 -7.78 1.45
CA ASN A 21 -9.95 -7.12 2.47
C ASN A 21 -9.24 -6.79 3.79
N ASP A 22 -7.93 -7.03 3.89
CA ASP A 22 -7.12 -6.84 5.10
C ASP A 22 -6.38 -5.49 5.16
N VAL A 23 -6.58 -4.62 4.15
CA VAL A 23 -5.99 -3.27 4.02
C VAL A 23 -7.06 -2.31 3.48
N PRO A 24 -7.13 -1.04 3.94
CA PRO A 24 -8.08 -0.06 3.42
C PRO A 24 -8.00 0.12 1.90
N LYS A 25 -9.16 0.15 1.23
CA LYS A 25 -9.25 0.26 -0.23
C LYS A 25 -8.82 1.62 -0.78
N ASP A 26 -8.80 2.64 0.07
CA ASP A 26 -8.32 3.98 -0.25
C ASP A 26 -6.80 4.09 -0.15
N ALA A 27 -6.08 3.04 0.25
CA ALA A 27 -4.63 3.02 0.22
C ALA A 27 -4.09 2.87 -1.20
N TYR A 28 -2.96 3.51 -1.47
CA TYR A 28 -2.28 3.46 -2.77
C TYR A 28 -0.78 3.57 -2.61
N SER A 29 -0.01 3.11 -3.60
CA SER A 29 1.45 3.08 -3.52
C SER A 29 2.19 3.32 -4.83
N ALA A 30 3.27 4.09 -4.73
CA ALA A 30 4.33 4.13 -5.73
C ALA A 30 5.36 3.05 -5.38
N SER A 31 5.74 2.24 -6.36
CA SER A 31 6.60 1.06 -6.14
C SER A 31 7.77 1.05 -7.11
N GLY A 32 8.98 1.04 -6.54
CA GLY A 32 10.25 0.96 -7.24
C GLY A 32 10.88 -0.42 -7.15
N ASN A 33 11.91 -0.63 -7.97
CA ASN A 33 12.66 -1.88 -8.01
C ASN A 33 13.26 -2.23 -6.62
N ARG A 34 13.42 -3.54 -6.36
CA ARG A 34 13.98 -4.11 -5.12
C ARG A 34 13.23 -3.73 -3.84
N GLY A 35 11.91 -3.62 -3.99
CA GLY A 35 10.97 -3.46 -2.88
C GLY A 35 10.91 -2.06 -2.28
N GLN A 36 11.24 -1.03 -3.05
CA GLN A 36 11.05 0.34 -2.60
C GLN A 36 9.57 0.71 -2.69
N TYR A 37 8.98 1.18 -1.60
CA TYR A 37 7.57 1.53 -1.54
C TYR A 37 7.35 2.87 -0.84
N THR A 38 6.54 3.72 -1.45
CA THR A 38 5.84 4.80 -0.76
C THR A 38 4.36 4.43 -0.77
N ILE A 39 3.75 4.29 0.41
CA ILE A 39 2.37 3.86 0.59
C ILE A 39 1.65 4.96 1.35
N VAL A 40 0.52 5.41 0.83
CA VAL A 40 -0.34 6.40 1.48
C VAL A 40 -1.62 5.70 1.90
N VAL A 41 -2.04 5.90 3.15
CA VAL A 41 -3.30 5.40 3.71
C VAL A 41 -4.09 6.60 4.24
N PRO A 42 -4.89 7.27 3.39
CA PRO A 42 -5.58 8.51 3.75
C PRO A 42 -6.50 8.36 4.96
N SER A 43 -7.31 7.29 5.01
CA SER A 43 -8.20 6.94 6.13
C SER A 43 -7.51 6.80 7.49
N HIS A 44 -6.18 6.70 7.51
CA HIS A 44 -5.38 6.57 8.74
C HIS A 44 -4.42 7.75 8.94
N ASN A 45 -4.50 8.79 8.09
CA ASN A 45 -3.57 9.91 8.05
C ASN A 45 -2.10 9.44 8.10
N LEU A 46 -1.79 8.40 7.33
CA LEU A 46 -0.52 7.67 7.43
C LEU A 46 0.18 7.59 6.08
N VAL A 47 1.50 7.80 6.10
CA VAL A 47 2.40 7.48 5.00
C VAL A 47 3.46 6.51 5.49
N ILE A 48 3.65 5.41 4.77
CA ILE A 48 4.69 4.40 5.02
C ILE A 48 5.71 4.48 3.91
N VAL A 49 6.98 4.67 4.27
CA VAL A 49 8.11 4.64 3.33
C VAL A 49 9.01 3.47 3.67
N ARG A 50 9.18 2.57 2.71
CA ARG A 50 10.15 1.47 2.76
C ARG A 50 11.23 1.70 1.72
N ARG A 51 12.48 1.84 2.16
CA ARG A 51 13.65 1.73 1.28
C ARG A 51 14.12 0.28 1.27
N GLY A 52 13.97 -0.38 0.13
CA GLY A 52 14.34 -1.77 -0.07
C GLY A 52 15.67 -1.92 -0.82
N LEU A 53 16.36 -3.04 -0.54
CA LEU A 53 17.47 -3.57 -1.32
C LEU A 53 17.31 -5.09 -1.38
N ASP A 54 16.12 -5.54 -1.78
CA ASP A 54 15.81 -6.97 -1.80
C ASP A 54 16.56 -7.65 -2.95
N TYR A 55 17.24 -8.75 -2.62
CA TYR A 55 17.97 -9.59 -3.56
C TYR A 55 17.25 -10.92 -3.80
N GLY A 56 17.36 -11.46 -5.01
CA GLY A 56 16.77 -12.75 -5.37
C GLY A 56 15.31 -12.66 -5.85
N ARG A 57 14.66 -13.82 -5.94
CA ARG A 57 13.29 -13.95 -6.48
C ARG A 57 12.19 -13.52 -5.52
N GLN A 58 12.47 -13.49 -4.21
CA GLN A 58 11.48 -13.16 -3.19
C GLN A 58 11.36 -11.65 -3.07
N GLY A 59 10.25 -11.10 -3.57
CA GLY A 59 9.87 -9.72 -3.33
C GLY A 59 9.25 -9.55 -1.94
N PHE A 60 9.21 -8.32 -1.47
CA PHE A 60 8.56 -7.98 -0.20
C PHE A 60 7.06 -7.71 -0.41
N ASP A 61 6.19 -8.23 0.46
CA ASP A 61 4.75 -7.95 0.37
C ASP A 61 4.43 -6.55 0.91
N ARG A 62 4.27 -5.61 -0.02
CA ARG A 62 3.90 -4.22 0.26
C ARG A 62 2.63 -4.09 1.10
N TRP A 63 1.57 -4.79 0.72
CA TRP A 63 0.27 -4.65 1.38
C TRP A 63 0.23 -5.43 2.70
N GLY A 64 0.97 -6.53 2.78
CA GLY A 64 1.22 -7.23 4.04
C GLY A 64 1.92 -6.33 5.07
N LEU A 65 2.93 -5.56 4.64
CA LEU A 65 3.54 -4.53 5.48
C LEU A 65 2.52 -3.48 5.92
N THR A 66 1.71 -2.95 5.00
CA THR A 66 0.67 -1.98 5.37
C THR A 66 -0.22 -2.53 6.47
N ARG A 67 -0.73 -3.76 6.33
CA ARG A 67 -1.57 -4.40 7.35
C ARG A 67 -0.90 -4.44 8.72
N GLU A 68 0.35 -4.89 8.79
CA GLU A 68 1.05 -5.02 10.09
C GLU A 68 1.38 -3.65 10.70
N VAL A 69 1.71 -2.63 9.89
CA VAL A 69 1.89 -1.26 10.39
C VAL A 69 0.58 -0.72 10.95
N LEU A 70 -0.54 -0.90 10.23
CA LEU A 70 -1.86 -0.43 10.69
C LEU A 70 -2.28 -1.07 12.02
N LYS A 71 -1.89 -2.31 12.30
CA LYS A 71 -2.12 -2.93 13.63
C LYS A 71 -1.27 -2.29 14.72
N ALA A 72 -0.08 -1.80 14.39
CA ALA A 72 0.85 -1.22 15.34
C ALA A 72 0.59 0.28 15.59
N THR A 73 -0.02 0.98 14.63
CA THR A 73 -0.37 2.40 14.73
C THR A 73 -1.83 2.57 15.14
N ARG A 74 -2.12 3.40 16.14
CA ARG A 74 -3.49 3.77 16.45
C ARG A 74 -4.03 4.72 15.37
N PRO A 75 -5.31 4.62 14.98
CA PRO A 75 -5.95 5.63 14.14
C PRO A 75 -5.85 7.01 14.82
N VAL A 76 -5.69 8.06 14.03
CA VAL A 76 -5.82 9.44 14.54
C VAL A 76 -7.27 9.63 14.96
N SER A 77 -7.51 10.05 16.20
CA SER A 77 -8.83 10.50 16.64
C SER A 77 -9.09 11.91 16.11
N ASP A 78 -10.25 12.12 15.51
CA ASP A 78 -10.72 13.47 15.19
C ASP A 78 -11.10 14.15 16.51
N ASP A 79 -10.17 14.92 17.09
CA ASP A 79 -10.43 15.84 18.21
C ASP A 79 -11.04 17.16 17.70
#